data_AF-A0A7C4K798-F1
#
_entry.id   AF-A0A7C4K798-F1
#
_cell.length_a   1.000
_cell.length_b   1.000
_cell.length_c   1.000
_cell.angle_alpha   90.00
_cell.angle_beta   90.00
_cell.angle_gamma   90.00
#
_symmetry.space_group_name_H-M   'P 1'
#
loop_
_entity.id
_entity.type
_entity.pdbx_description
1 polymer ?
#
loop_
_entity_poly.entity_id
_entity_poly.type
_entity_poly.pdbx_seq_one_letter_code
_entity_poly.pdbx_strand_id
1 'polypeptide(L)'
;MHKNGNNLQSIEVVSNNKKGRSKNQKVYKGTPAVQGLALGDAIVIQEHNYVISHEEIAPENVPSEIERYKNAITELQNRYEKSIQALESYSKKDIGILEAYILIITDPIITQSIIDRIKNLTNVELAVAQEFDYQKSLFKNSSDPILKERANELSIIKENLLATLKNSCRIIPAYKNAIVVAHSLDPSDIYNLKVEGIQGIITEVGGITSHASILARSHNIPAVIGVREITKFTKDFDFVLLDGFEGTVTINPKKDTLTKFQLKKTQEEIRKKRLGALIKLPTRTKDGKLIKLYANVTEPKDVDKAIEYGAEGIGLVRTEMVLIKEKSIPDVRELTKLYKEYTEKAYPNIVTFRVYDIGSDKYPFIINTKENNPALGLRGIRYLLSNKSLFKTQIKAILKASANKNAQLLLPMISSIRELKESLKIIEECKNFLKKENRPFNPFIPIGIMIETPASALIADELAKYCDFFSIGTNDLTQYTLAADRASELVADYFDQHHFAVLRLIKMTVDAAKRKGIPITVCGDMAGDPAATSFLIGVGVDALSVDHNVILELKSRIRDSHYLESVKYAESILANKI
;
A
#
# COMPACT_ATOMS: atom_id res chain seq x y z
N MET A 1 -4.88 -25.81 -53.54
CA MET A 1 -6.24 -26.22 -53.10
C MET A 1 -6.31 -26.12 -51.58
N HIS A 2 -7.36 -25.45 -51.06
CA HIS A 2 -7.77 -25.26 -49.66
C HIS A 2 -6.82 -24.49 -48.72
N LYS A 3 -6.99 -23.18 -48.46
CA LYS A 3 -8.03 -22.38 -47.72
C LYS A 3 -7.89 -22.41 -46.18
N ASN A 4 -7.57 -21.21 -45.69
CA ASN A 4 -7.60 -20.66 -44.33
C ASN A 4 -8.84 -21.01 -43.47
N GLY A 5 -8.62 -21.07 -42.15
CA GLY A 5 -9.66 -20.99 -41.13
C GLY A 5 -9.15 -20.32 -39.85
N ASN A 6 -9.28 -18.98 -39.79
CA ASN A 6 -9.15 -18.19 -38.57
C ASN A 6 -10.40 -18.41 -37.71
N ASN A 7 -10.26 -19.02 -36.53
CA ASN A 7 -11.32 -19.07 -35.51
C ASN A 7 -11.29 -17.78 -34.67
N LEU A 8 -11.93 -16.73 -35.20
CA LEU A 8 -12.46 -15.62 -34.41
C LEU A 8 -13.84 -16.06 -33.92
N GLN A 9 -13.96 -16.43 -32.64
CA GLN A 9 -15.27 -16.57 -32.02
C GLN A 9 -15.92 -15.18 -31.90
N SER A 10 -16.76 -14.87 -32.88
CA SER A 10 -17.72 -13.79 -32.85
C SER A 10 -18.70 -14.03 -31.71
N ILE A 11 -18.63 -13.22 -30.66
CA ILE A 11 -19.68 -13.14 -29.64
C ILE A 11 -20.87 -12.44 -30.33
N GLU A 12 -21.94 -13.19 -30.59
CA GLU A 12 -23.18 -12.67 -31.13
C GLU A 12 -23.73 -11.57 -30.21
N VAL A 13 -23.83 -10.37 -30.77
CA VAL A 13 -24.59 -9.27 -30.17
C VAL A 13 -26.06 -9.64 -30.32
N VAL A 14 -26.65 -10.25 -29.28
CA VAL A 14 -28.08 -10.48 -29.21
C VAL A 14 -28.78 -9.13 -29.17
N SER A 15 -29.26 -8.70 -30.34
CA SER A 15 -30.03 -7.48 -30.53
C SER A 15 -31.45 -7.69 -29.97
N ASN A 16 -31.62 -7.48 -28.68
CA ASN A 16 -32.96 -7.32 -28.11
C ASN A 16 -33.44 -5.89 -28.39
N ASN A 17 -34.17 -5.76 -29.50
CA ASN A 17 -34.95 -4.59 -29.87
C ASN A 17 -36.00 -4.28 -28.79
N LYS A 18 -35.70 -3.34 -27.89
CA LYS A 18 -36.72 -2.52 -27.22
C LYS A 18 -36.39 -1.05 -27.43
N LYS A 19 -37.26 -0.38 -28.20
CA LYS A 19 -37.28 1.08 -28.39
C LYS A 19 -37.25 1.76 -27.02
N GLY A 20 -36.16 2.46 -26.70
CA GLY A 20 -35.99 3.23 -25.47
C GLY A 20 -35.06 4.41 -25.71
N ARG A 21 -35.53 5.62 -25.38
CA ARG A 21 -34.89 6.94 -25.52
C ARG A 21 -33.36 6.92 -25.41
N SER A 22 -32.67 7.54 -26.37
CA SER A 22 -31.23 7.86 -26.29
C SER A 22 -30.95 8.62 -24.99
N LYS A 23 -30.38 7.95 -23.99
CA LYS A 23 -29.84 8.60 -22.79
C LYS A 23 -28.54 9.30 -23.21
N ASN A 24 -28.44 10.60 -22.94
CA ASN A 24 -27.22 11.36 -23.20
C ASN A 24 -26.06 10.80 -22.37
N GLN A 25 -24.90 10.61 -23.01
CA GLN A 25 -23.64 10.26 -22.33
C GLN A 25 -23.29 11.31 -21.28
N LYS A 26 -22.91 10.87 -20.08
CA LYS A 26 -22.43 11.73 -19.00
C LYS A 26 -21.10 11.21 -18.48
N VAL A 27 -20.18 12.12 -18.17
CA VAL A 27 -18.86 11.81 -17.64
C VAL A 27 -18.73 12.46 -16.27
N TYR A 28 -18.30 11.67 -15.29
CA TYR A 28 -18.04 12.08 -13.92
C TYR A 28 -16.58 11.84 -13.60
N LYS A 29 -16.04 12.66 -12.69
CA LYS A 29 -14.65 12.56 -12.24
C LYS A 29 -14.63 12.32 -10.74
N GLY A 30 -13.75 11.42 -10.31
CA GLY A 30 -13.44 11.17 -8.92
C GLY A 30 -11.94 10.93 -8.75
N THR A 31 -11.59 10.34 -7.62
CA THR A 31 -10.22 9.98 -7.28
C THR A 31 -9.99 8.51 -7.64
N PRO A 32 -8.95 8.18 -8.43
CA PRO A 32 -8.60 6.79 -8.71
C PRO A 32 -8.10 6.11 -7.43
N ALA A 33 -8.79 5.06 -6.98
CA ALA A 33 -8.39 4.25 -5.82
C ALA A 33 -7.59 3.01 -6.22
N VAL A 34 -8.03 2.34 -7.29
CA VAL A 34 -7.40 1.14 -7.86
C VAL A 34 -7.42 1.23 -9.38
N GLN A 35 -6.25 1.04 -9.98
CA GLN A 35 -6.05 1.16 -11.42
C GLN A 35 -6.70 0.00 -12.19
N GLY A 36 -7.22 0.32 -13.37
CA GLY A 36 -7.75 -0.64 -14.32
C GLY A 36 -8.96 -0.11 -15.07
N LEU A 37 -9.47 -0.90 -16.01
CA LEU A 37 -10.55 -0.53 -16.90
C LEU A 37 -11.68 -1.54 -16.73
N ALA A 38 -12.88 -1.06 -16.40
CA ALA A 38 -14.06 -1.90 -16.27
C ALA A 38 -15.20 -1.39 -17.16
N LEU A 39 -15.99 -2.33 -17.66
CA LEU A 39 -17.19 -2.08 -18.45
C LEU A 39 -18.24 -3.07 -17.99
N GLY A 40 -19.42 -2.58 -17.64
CA GLY A 40 -20.48 -3.42 -17.11
C GLY A 40 -21.76 -2.64 -16.82
N ASP A 41 -22.77 -3.39 -16.43
CA ASP A 41 -24.05 -2.83 -16.00
C ASP A 41 -23.93 -2.29 -14.57
N ALA A 42 -24.47 -1.09 -14.33
CA ALA A 42 -24.49 -0.49 -13.01
C ALA A 42 -25.46 -1.21 -12.08
N ILE A 43 -25.04 -1.45 -10.84
CA ILE A 43 -25.93 -1.78 -9.74
C ILE A 43 -25.81 -0.65 -8.73
N VAL A 44 -26.90 0.08 -8.55
CA VAL A 44 -26.93 1.24 -7.67
C VAL A 44 -27.41 0.80 -6.31
N ILE A 45 -26.49 0.81 -5.35
CA ILE A 45 -26.84 0.66 -3.94
C ILE A 45 -27.33 2.03 -3.48
N GLN A 46 -28.65 2.20 -3.50
CA GLN A 46 -29.27 3.43 -3.03
C GLN A 46 -29.23 3.50 -1.50
N GLU A 47 -28.80 4.65 -0.99
CA GLU A 47 -29.11 5.02 0.38
C GLU A 47 -30.61 5.20 0.51
N HIS A 48 -31.20 4.42 1.42
CA HIS A 48 -32.57 4.67 1.82
C HIS A 48 -32.53 5.90 2.73
N ASN A 49 -32.93 7.06 2.19
CA ASN A 49 -33.28 8.20 3.01
C ASN A 49 -34.52 7.82 3.81
N TYR A 50 -34.29 7.24 4.98
CA TYR A 50 -35.36 6.91 5.90
C TYR A 50 -35.97 8.21 6.39
N VAL A 51 -37.18 8.51 5.93
CA VAL A 51 -38.03 9.46 6.64
C VAL A 51 -38.30 8.82 8.00
N ILE A 52 -37.69 9.38 9.04
CA ILE A 52 -37.98 9.04 10.42
C ILE A 52 -39.21 9.85 10.76
N SER A 53 -40.37 9.20 10.90
CA SER A 53 -41.55 9.88 11.42
C SER A 53 -41.29 10.24 12.88
N HIS A 54 -41.60 11.48 13.24
CA HIS A 54 -41.62 11.92 14.63
C HIS A 54 -43.00 11.60 15.18
N GLU A 55 -43.16 10.38 15.66
CA GLU A 55 -44.41 9.90 16.23
C GLU A 55 -44.17 9.59 17.72
N GLU A 56 -44.96 10.23 18.58
CA GLU A 56 -45.03 9.83 19.98
C GLU A 56 -45.72 8.46 20.06
N ILE A 57 -45.05 7.49 20.67
CA ILE A 57 -45.62 6.16 20.84
C ILE A 57 -46.61 6.17 22.01
N ALA A 58 -47.72 5.42 21.87
CA ALA A 58 -48.61 5.18 22.99
C ALA A 58 -47.86 4.44 24.12
N PRO A 59 -48.09 4.75 25.41
CA PRO A 59 -47.38 4.11 26.53
C PRO A 59 -47.44 2.58 26.54
N GLU A 60 -48.53 2.04 26.01
CA GLU A 60 -48.79 0.60 25.83
C GLU A 60 -47.88 -0.09 24.80
N ASN A 61 -47.30 0.67 23.86
CA ASN A 61 -46.41 0.15 22.82
C ASN A 61 -44.92 0.18 23.21
N VAL A 62 -44.56 0.82 24.33
CA VAL A 62 -43.18 0.92 24.83
C VAL A 62 -42.49 -0.45 24.95
N PRO A 63 -43.13 -1.51 25.52
CA PRO A 63 -42.50 -2.83 25.60
C PRO A 63 -42.20 -3.44 24.22
N SER A 64 -43.11 -3.25 23.24
CA SER A 64 -42.95 -3.78 21.88
C SER A 64 -41.82 -3.08 21.12
N GLU A 65 -41.68 -1.76 21.27
CA GLU A 65 -40.59 -0.98 20.67
C GLU A 65 -39.22 -1.36 21.24
N ILE A 66 -39.13 -1.61 22.55
CA ILE A 66 -37.91 -2.12 23.19
C ILE A 66 -37.55 -3.51 22.66
N GLU A 67 -38.53 -4.38 22.42
CA GLU A 67 -38.32 -5.70 21.84
C GLU A 67 -37.84 -5.61 20.38
N ARG A 68 -38.46 -4.75 19.56
CA ARG A 68 -38.01 -4.44 18.20
C ARG A 68 -36.54 -4.00 18.16
N TYR A 69 -36.14 -3.12 19.09
CA TYR A 69 -34.76 -2.68 19.22
C TYR A 69 -33.79 -3.83 19.53
N LYS A 70 -34.11 -4.66 20.54
CA LYS A 70 -33.26 -5.79 20.92
C LYS A 70 -33.12 -6.82 19.81
N ASN A 71 -34.21 -7.08 19.08
CA ASN A 71 -34.20 -7.98 17.92
C ASN A 71 -33.31 -7.43 16.80
N ALA A 72 -33.36 -6.12 16.53
CA ALA A 72 -32.51 -5.48 15.52
C ALA A 72 -31.02 -5.52 15.88
N ILE A 73 -30.65 -5.29 17.15
CA ILE A 73 -29.26 -5.48 17.61
C ILE A 73 -28.81 -6.92 17.38
N THR A 74 -29.63 -7.88 17.81
CA THR A 74 -29.30 -9.31 17.72
C THR A 74 -29.12 -9.74 16.26
N GLU A 75 -29.97 -9.26 15.36
CA GLU A 75 -29.84 -9.53 13.92
C GLU A 75 -28.55 -8.90 13.35
N LEU A 76 -28.27 -7.64 13.69
CA LEU A 76 -27.10 -6.94 13.20
C LEU A 76 -25.79 -7.56 13.71
N GLN A 77 -25.76 -7.95 14.99
CA GLN A 77 -24.64 -8.68 15.58
C GLN A 77 -24.38 -10.00 14.84
N ASN A 78 -25.41 -10.83 14.66
CA ASN A 78 -25.30 -12.09 13.92
C ASN A 78 -24.80 -11.88 12.48
N ARG A 79 -25.16 -10.76 11.84
CA ARG A 79 -24.71 -10.40 10.49
C ARG A 79 -23.22 -10.06 10.46
N TYR A 80 -22.74 -9.28 11.42
CA TYR A 80 -21.32 -8.96 11.53
C TYR A 80 -20.48 -10.18 11.92
N GLU A 81 -20.94 -11.03 12.84
CA GLU A 81 -20.27 -12.28 13.21
C GLU A 81 -20.12 -13.24 12.02
N LYS A 82 -21.17 -13.41 11.21
CA LYS A 82 -21.10 -14.19 9.95
C LYS A 82 -20.09 -13.60 8.97
N SER A 83 -20.02 -12.27 8.87
CA SER A 83 -19.07 -11.59 8.00
C SER A 83 -17.63 -11.77 8.49
N ILE A 84 -17.40 -11.73 9.81
CA ILE A 84 -16.09 -12.00 10.43
C ILE A 84 -15.62 -13.42 10.11
N GLN A 85 -16.46 -14.43 10.36
CA GLN A 85 -16.14 -15.84 10.09
C GLN A 85 -15.75 -16.08 8.61
N ALA A 86 -16.39 -15.38 7.69
CA ALA A 86 -16.05 -15.46 6.27
C ALA A 86 -14.77 -14.70 5.89
N LEU A 87 -14.42 -13.65 6.63
CA LEU A 87 -13.23 -12.82 6.40
C LEU A 87 -11.96 -13.37 7.07
N GLU A 88 -12.06 -14.42 7.90
CA GLU A 88 -10.93 -15.07 8.60
C GLU A 88 -9.76 -15.47 7.67
N SER A 89 -10.04 -15.67 6.38
CA SER A 89 -9.04 -16.04 5.37
C SER A 89 -8.34 -14.87 4.67
N TYR A 90 -8.78 -13.61 4.87
CA TYR A 90 -8.42 -12.50 3.98
C TYR A 90 -7.74 -11.30 4.67
N SER A 91 -8.16 -10.87 5.86
CA SER A 91 -7.59 -9.67 6.50
C SER A 91 -7.90 -9.55 8.00
N LYS A 92 -6.84 -9.59 8.84
CA LYS A 92 -6.95 -9.33 10.29
C LYS A 92 -7.40 -7.91 10.63
N LYS A 93 -7.16 -6.94 9.74
CA LYS A 93 -7.47 -5.53 9.99
C LYS A 93 -8.96 -5.25 9.84
N ASP A 94 -9.62 -5.87 8.87
CA ASP A 94 -11.05 -5.68 8.61
C ASP A 94 -11.91 -6.41 9.64
N ILE A 95 -11.43 -7.55 10.15
CA ILE A 95 -12.03 -8.26 11.29
C ILE A 95 -12.09 -7.35 12.52
N GLY A 96 -10.98 -6.69 12.88
CA GLY A 96 -10.93 -5.81 14.05
C GLY A 96 -11.88 -4.60 13.97
N ILE A 97 -12.30 -4.20 12.76
CA ILE A 97 -13.26 -3.11 12.58
C ILE A 97 -14.69 -3.61 12.80
N LEU A 98 -15.04 -4.79 12.28
CA LEU A 98 -16.33 -5.41 12.56
C LEU A 98 -16.48 -5.77 14.05
N GLU A 99 -15.41 -6.22 14.70
CA GLU A 99 -15.37 -6.43 16.16
C GLU A 99 -15.66 -5.12 16.91
N ALA A 100 -15.06 -4.00 16.47
CA ALA A 100 -15.34 -2.70 17.06
C ALA A 100 -16.81 -2.27 16.86
N TYR A 101 -17.41 -2.58 15.70
CA TYR A 101 -18.83 -2.30 15.47
C TYR A 101 -19.73 -3.11 16.40
N ILE A 102 -19.41 -4.40 16.62
CA ILE A 102 -20.12 -5.25 17.59
C ILE A 102 -20.00 -4.64 18.99
N LEU A 103 -18.81 -4.21 19.42
CA LEU A 103 -18.62 -3.56 20.72
C LEU A 103 -19.47 -2.28 20.87
N ILE A 104 -19.57 -1.46 19.81
CA ILE A 104 -20.38 -0.23 19.84
C ILE A 104 -21.87 -0.54 19.93
N ILE A 105 -22.40 -1.47 19.13
CA ILE A 105 -23.85 -1.79 19.16
C ILE A 105 -24.27 -2.54 20.42
N THR A 106 -23.35 -3.25 21.07
CA THR A 106 -23.58 -3.98 22.32
C THR A 106 -23.23 -3.15 23.57
N ASP A 107 -22.82 -1.89 23.40
CA ASP A 107 -22.44 -1.02 24.51
C ASP A 107 -23.65 -0.82 25.46
N PRO A 108 -23.54 -1.17 26.76
CA PRO A 108 -24.64 -1.03 27.71
C PRO A 108 -25.10 0.41 27.92
N ILE A 109 -24.21 1.40 27.80
CA ILE A 109 -24.52 2.83 27.97
C ILE A 109 -25.37 3.32 26.81
N ILE A 110 -24.95 3.01 25.57
CA ILE A 110 -25.71 3.37 24.35
C ILE A 110 -27.08 2.68 24.37
N THR A 111 -27.09 1.38 24.70
CA THR A 111 -28.32 0.58 24.81
C THR A 111 -29.29 1.18 25.82
N GLN A 112 -28.80 1.53 27.02
CA GLN A 112 -29.65 2.10 28.07
C GLN A 112 -30.17 3.49 27.68
N SER A 113 -29.35 4.34 27.08
CA SER A 113 -29.78 5.67 26.60
C SER A 113 -30.91 5.58 25.58
N ILE A 114 -30.81 4.66 24.61
CA ILE A 114 -31.87 4.45 23.61
C ILE A 114 -33.14 3.91 24.28
N ILE A 115 -33.03 2.94 25.19
CA ILE A 115 -34.19 2.42 25.94
C ILE A 115 -34.89 3.52 26.74
N ASP A 116 -34.14 4.42 27.37
CA ASP A 116 -34.72 5.51 28.16
C ASP A 116 -35.39 6.56 27.28
N ARG A 117 -34.87 6.84 26.08
CA ARG A 117 -35.57 7.64 25.05
C ARG A 117 -36.89 6.98 24.63
N ILE A 118 -36.92 5.66 24.44
CA ILE A 118 -38.14 4.93 24.09
C ILE A 118 -39.17 4.99 25.23
N LYS A 119 -38.73 4.84 26.49
CA LYS A 119 -39.61 5.00 27.66
C LYS A 119 -40.21 6.40 27.76
N ASN A 120 -39.51 7.42 27.27
CA ASN A 120 -40.00 8.79 27.13
C ASN A 120 -40.87 8.99 25.87
N LEU A 121 -41.58 7.94 25.45
CA LEU A 121 -42.57 7.93 24.36
C LEU A 121 -42.00 8.30 22.98
N THR A 122 -40.71 8.06 22.75
CA THR A 122 -40.10 8.21 21.43
C THR A 122 -40.08 6.86 20.68
N ASN A 123 -40.44 6.83 19.39
CA ASN A 123 -40.32 5.61 18.59
C ASN A 123 -38.86 5.15 18.43
N VAL A 124 -38.65 3.85 18.21
CA VAL A 124 -37.30 3.24 18.18
C VAL A 124 -36.39 3.86 17.13
N GLU A 125 -36.89 4.17 15.94
CA GLU A 125 -36.08 4.72 14.86
C GLU A 125 -35.53 6.12 15.20
N LEU A 126 -36.34 6.94 15.87
CA LEU A 126 -35.90 8.26 16.30
C LEU A 126 -34.97 8.21 17.50
N ALA A 127 -35.23 7.31 18.46
CA ALA A 127 -34.36 7.11 19.63
C ALA A 127 -32.94 6.71 19.20
N VAL A 128 -32.82 5.77 18.25
CA VAL A 128 -31.55 5.36 17.65
C VAL A 128 -30.87 6.53 16.93
N ALA A 129 -31.61 7.26 16.09
CA ALA A 129 -31.02 8.33 15.30
C ALA A 129 -30.44 9.45 16.19
N GLN A 130 -31.20 9.88 17.20
CA GLN A 130 -30.77 10.91 18.14
C GLN A 130 -29.53 10.51 18.93
N GLU A 131 -29.47 9.26 19.42
CA GLU A 131 -28.33 8.80 20.21
C GLU A 131 -27.05 8.77 19.36
N PHE A 132 -27.10 8.17 18.17
CA PHE A 132 -25.93 8.08 17.31
C PHE A 132 -25.49 9.45 16.77
N ASP A 133 -26.42 10.37 16.49
CA ASP A 133 -26.07 11.74 16.10
C ASP A 133 -25.43 12.53 17.26
N TYR A 134 -25.88 12.30 18.49
CA TYR A 134 -25.23 12.85 19.69
C TYR A 134 -23.79 12.32 19.84
N GLN A 135 -23.58 11.00 19.80
CA GLN A 135 -22.23 10.40 19.90
C GLN A 135 -21.30 10.88 18.78
N LYS A 136 -21.81 10.99 17.55
CA LYS A 136 -21.06 11.53 16.42
C LYS A 136 -20.60 12.97 16.62
N SER A 137 -21.45 13.81 17.24
CA SER A 137 -21.10 15.20 17.53
C SER A 137 -19.95 15.31 18.54
N LEU A 138 -19.92 14.44 19.55
CA LEU A 138 -18.83 14.35 20.53
C LEU A 138 -17.51 13.96 19.85
N PHE A 139 -17.55 12.98 18.95
CA PHE A 139 -16.35 12.48 18.26
C PHE A 139 -15.76 13.53 17.31
N LYS A 140 -16.61 14.27 16.59
CA LYS A 140 -16.16 15.37 15.71
C LYS A 140 -15.52 16.52 16.47
N ASN A 141 -16.01 16.81 17.67
CA ASN A 141 -15.52 17.90 18.52
C ASN A 141 -14.33 17.52 19.41
N SER A 142 -13.91 16.25 19.40
CA SER A 142 -12.73 15.77 20.14
C SER A 142 -11.44 16.42 19.63
N SER A 143 -10.43 16.60 20.49
CA SER A 143 -9.09 17.01 20.08
C SER A 143 -8.27 15.86 19.47
N ASP A 144 -8.72 14.61 19.63
CA ASP A 144 -8.03 13.42 19.13
C ASP A 144 -8.32 13.21 17.62
N PRO A 145 -7.31 13.24 16.74
CA PRO A 145 -7.46 12.99 15.31
C PRO A 145 -8.08 11.63 14.98
N ILE A 146 -7.79 10.59 15.77
CA ILE A 146 -8.30 9.23 15.56
C ILE A 146 -9.82 9.19 15.82
N LEU A 147 -10.28 9.84 16.90
CA LEU A 147 -11.71 9.92 17.21
C LEU A 147 -12.48 10.74 16.16
N LYS A 148 -11.87 11.82 15.65
CA LYS A 148 -12.47 12.58 14.54
C LYS A 148 -12.63 11.75 13.28
N GLU A 149 -11.62 10.95 12.93
CA GLU A 149 -11.66 10.07 11.76
C GLU A 149 -12.75 8.98 11.91
N ARG A 150 -12.88 8.41 13.12
CA ARG A 150 -13.90 7.40 13.44
C ARG A 150 -15.32 7.92 13.57
N ALA A 151 -15.54 9.23 13.64
CA ALA A 151 -16.89 9.80 13.70
C ALA A 151 -17.78 9.40 12.51
N ASN A 152 -17.18 9.08 11.36
CA ASN A 152 -17.92 8.60 10.19
C ASN A 152 -18.41 7.15 10.35
N GLU A 153 -17.69 6.31 11.11
CA GLU A 153 -18.08 4.91 11.38
C GLU A 153 -19.41 4.84 12.15
N LEU A 154 -19.65 5.77 13.08
CA LEU A 154 -20.93 5.87 13.79
C LEU A 154 -22.12 6.13 12.87
N SER A 155 -21.89 6.75 11.70
CA SER A 155 -22.96 6.99 10.72
C SER A 155 -23.35 5.69 10.03
N ILE A 156 -22.36 4.87 9.69
CA ILE A 156 -22.55 3.55 9.07
C ILE A 156 -23.32 2.63 10.03
N ILE A 157 -22.93 2.59 11.31
CA ILE A 157 -23.64 1.78 12.32
C ILE A 157 -25.10 2.24 12.46
N LYS A 158 -25.33 3.55 12.56
CA LYS A 158 -26.67 4.14 12.64
C LYS A 158 -27.54 3.69 11.44
N GLU A 159 -27.03 3.82 10.23
CA GLU A 159 -27.75 3.47 9.01
C GLU A 159 -28.10 1.97 8.95
N ASN A 160 -27.14 1.11 9.29
CA ASN A 160 -27.36 -0.34 9.31
C ASN A 160 -28.37 -0.78 10.36
N LEU A 161 -28.38 -0.12 11.53
CA LEU A 161 -29.35 -0.39 12.57
C LEU A 161 -30.76 0.07 12.18
N LEU A 162 -30.89 1.28 11.60
CA LEU A 162 -32.17 1.78 11.07
C LEU A 162 -32.71 0.92 9.92
N ALA A 163 -31.83 0.43 9.04
CA ALA A 163 -32.22 -0.47 7.95
C ALA A 163 -32.77 -1.80 8.47
N THR A 164 -32.15 -2.34 9.52
CA THR A 164 -32.57 -3.57 10.18
C THR A 164 -33.92 -3.39 10.88
N LEU A 165 -34.11 -2.28 11.60
CA LEU A 165 -35.39 -1.94 12.27
C LEU A 165 -36.58 -1.83 11.30
N LYS A 166 -36.32 -1.40 10.06
CA LYS A 166 -37.34 -1.25 9.02
C LYS A 166 -37.51 -2.49 8.13
N ASN A 167 -36.89 -3.63 8.48
CA ASN A 167 -36.86 -4.86 7.67
C ASN A 167 -36.47 -4.60 6.19
N SER A 168 -35.73 -3.53 5.92
CA SER A 168 -35.23 -3.18 4.59
C SER A 168 -33.81 -3.74 4.47
N CYS A 169 -33.70 -5.06 4.60
CA CYS A 169 -32.46 -5.75 4.36
C CYS A 169 -32.01 -5.49 2.92
N ARG A 170 -30.80 -4.94 2.77
CA ARG A 170 -30.13 -4.75 1.48
C ARG A 170 -29.81 -6.12 0.88
N ILE A 171 -30.75 -6.71 0.14
CA ILE A 171 -30.45 -7.87 -0.69
C ILE A 171 -29.76 -7.33 -1.93
N ILE A 172 -28.43 -7.36 -1.95
CA ILE A 172 -27.66 -7.09 -3.17
C ILE A 172 -27.71 -8.37 -4.01
N PRO A 173 -28.41 -8.39 -5.16
CA PRO A 173 -28.45 -9.59 -5.96
C PRO A 173 -27.07 -9.85 -6.56
N ALA A 174 -26.64 -11.10 -6.60
CA ALA A 174 -25.38 -11.46 -7.23
C ALA A 174 -25.52 -11.32 -8.76
N TYR A 175 -24.77 -10.38 -9.34
CA TYR A 175 -24.73 -10.19 -10.78
C TYR A 175 -23.32 -10.40 -11.31
N LYS A 176 -23.23 -11.05 -12.48
CA LYS A 176 -21.97 -11.19 -13.22
C LYS A 176 -21.75 -9.96 -14.09
N ASN A 177 -20.50 -9.51 -14.15
CA ASN A 177 -20.02 -8.38 -14.96
C ASN A 177 -20.63 -7.02 -14.62
N ALA A 178 -20.93 -6.79 -13.34
CA ALA A 178 -21.53 -5.54 -12.89
C ALA A 178 -20.52 -4.55 -12.31
N ILE A 179 -20.86 -3.26 -12.35
CA ILE A 179 -20.15 -2.18 -11.68
C ILE A 179 -21.01 -1.70 -10.52
N VAL A 180 -20.49 -1.80 -9.30
CA VAL A 180 -21.20 -1.38 -8.10
C VAL A 180 -21.09 0.14 -7.97
N VAL A 181 -22.21 0.81 -7.79
CA VAL A 181 -22.30 2.26 -7.59
C VAL A 181 -23.00 2.51 -6.27
N ALA A 182 -22.30 3.07 -5.29
CA ALA A 182 -22.85 3.28 -3.95
C ALA A 182 -22.49 4.67 -3.41
N HIS A 183 -23.19 5.15 -2.38
CA HIS A 183 -22.71 6.33 -1.64
C HIS A 183 -21.43 5.96 -0.88
N SER A 184 -21.52 4.93 -0.04
CA SER A 184 -20.41 4.25 0.64
C SER A 184 -20.59 2.74 0.61
N LEU A 185 -19.50 2.00 0.81
CA LEU A 185 -19.52 0.54 1.05
C LEU A 185 -18.91 0.26 2.42
N ASP A 186 -19.61 -0.53 3.23
CA ASP A 186 -19.07 -1.08 4.47
C ASP A 186 -18.48 -2.50 4.27
N PRO A 187 -17.70 -3.03 5.24
CA PRO A 187 -17.13 -4.38 5.14
C PRO A 187 -18.15 -5.51 4.99
N SER A 188 -19.39 -5.32 5.44
CA SER A 188 -20.46 -6.31 5.33
C SER A 188 -21.15 -6.27 3.95
N ASP A 189 -21.35 -5.09 3.37
CA ASP A 189 -21.79 -4.91 1.98
C ASP A 189 -20.84 -5.64 1.03
N ILE A 190 -19.55 -5.49 1.30
CA ILE A 190 -18.43 -6.12 0.59
C ILE A 190 -18.49 -7.65 0.62
N TYR A 191 -18.86 -8.25 1.75
CA TYR A 191 -19.02 -9.71 1.85
C TYR A 191 -20.25 -10.20 1.07
N ASN A 192 -21.36 -9.47 1.16
CA ASN A 192 -22.60 -9.81 0.47
C ASN A 192 -22.47 -9.65 -1.06
N LEU A 193 -21.66 -8.68 -1.48
CA LEU A 193 -21.15 -8.59 -2.83
C LEU A 193 -20.28 -9.82 -3.08
N LYS A 194 -20.84 -10.88 -3.67
CA LYS A 194 -20.05 -12.00 -4.19
C LYS A 194 -19.01 -11.43 -5.16
N VAL A 195 -17.80 -11.22 -4.65
CA VAL A 195 -16.70 -10.54 -5.36
C VAL A 195 -16.37 -11.26 -6.67
N GLU A 196 -16.69 -12.55 -6.74
CA GLU A 196 -16.70 -13.37 -7.96
C GLU A 196 -17.75 -12.91 -8.98
N GLY A 197 -17.47 -11.82 -9.68
CA GLY A 197 -18.27 -11.34 -10.81
C GLY A 197 -18.30 -9.83 -10.99
N ILE A 198 -17.87 -9.06 -9.99
CA ILE A 198 -17.85 -7.59 -10.06
C ILE A 198 -16.64 -7.14 -10.89
N GLN A 199 -16.87 -6.19 -11.79
CA GLN A 199 -15.84 -5.64 -12.68
C GLN A 199 -15.31 -4.30 -12.18
N GLY A 200 -16.04 -3.57 -11.34
CA GLY A 200 -15.59 -2.28 -10.82
C GLY A 200 -16.42 -1.77 -9.65
N ILE A 201 -15.83 -0.83 -8.89
CA ILE A 201 -16.47 -0.18 -7.73
C ILE A 201 -16.43 1.34 -7.90
N ILE A 202 -17.56 2.00 -7.66
CA ILE A 202 -17.70 3.45 -7.67
C ILE A 202 -18.36 3.90 -6.37
N THR A 203 -17.75 4.83 -5.64
CA THR A 203 -18.35 5.43 -4.43
C THR A 203 -18.40 6.96 -4.48
N GLU A 204 -19.43 7.56 -3.87
CA GLU A 204 -19.56 9.02 -3.73
C GLU A 204 -18.63 9.58 -2.65
N VAL A 205 -18.48 8.83 -1.56
CA VAL A 205 -17.64 9.17 -0.41
C VAL A 205 -16.61 8.07 -0.15
N GLY A 206 -15.55 8.46 0.55
CA GLY A 206 -14.41 7.59 0.88
C GLY A 206 -13.09 8.16 0.38
N GLY A 207 -12.02 7.92 1.15
CA GLY A 207 -10.64 8.21 0.76
C GLY A 207 -9.91 6.98 0.24
N ILE A 208 -8.66 7.13 -0.19
CA ILE A 208 -7.80 6.04 -0.71
C ILE A 208 -7.60 4.91 0.34
N THR A 209 -7.81 5.23 1.62
CA THR A 209 -7.75 4.34 2.77
C THR A 209 -9.10 3.75 3.18
N SER A 210 -10.19 4.06 2.45
CA SER A 210 -11.53 3.53 2.76
C SER A 210 -11.60 2.02 2.57
N HIS A 211 -12.57 1.37 3.24
CA HIS A 211 -12.83 -0.06 3.10
C HIS A 211 -13.02 -0.49 1.65
N ALA A 212 -13.77 0.29 0.87
CA ALA A 212 -13.95 0.07 -0.57
C ALA A 212 -12.60 0.05 -1.32
N SER A 213 -11.70 0.98 -1.01
CA SER A 213 -10.39 1.10 -1.67
C SER A 213 -9.43 -0.02 -1.30
N ILE A 214 -9.41 -0.43 -0.02
CA ILE A 214 -8.56 -1.51 0.48
C ILE A 214 -8.97 -2.84 -0.16
N LEU A 215 -10.27 -3.13 -0.18
CA LEU A 215 -10.80 -4.35 -0.78
C LEU A 215 -10.59 -4.38 -2.30
N ALA A 216 -10.95 -3.29 -2.98
CA ALA A 216 -10.74 -3.19 -4.43
C ALA A 216 -9.28 -3.54 -4.79
N ARG A 217 -8.33 -3.12 -3.94
CA ARG A 217 -6.91 -3.41 -4.11
C ARG A 217 -6.55 -4.86 -3.82
N SER A 218 -7.13 -5.50 -2.81
CA SER A 218 -6.87 -6.92 -2.52
C SER A 218 -7.37 -7.85 -3.61
N HIS A 219 -8.45 -7.47 -4.32
CA HIS A 219 -9.03 -8.26 -5.41
C HIS A 219 -8.65 -7.76 -6.82
N ASN A 220 -7.79 -6.76 -6.94
CA ASN A 220 -7.43 -6.12 -8.21
C ASN A 220 -8.66 -5.66 -9.03
N ILE A 221 -9.70 -5.19 -8.34
CA ILE A 221 -10.91 -4.64 -8.95
C ILE A 221 -10.72 -3.14 -9.15
N PRO A 222 -10.86 -2.61 -10.38
CA PRO A 222 -10.79 -1.18 -10.64
C PRO A 222 -11.77 -0.39 -9.77
N ALA A 223 -11.33 0.73 -9.20
CA ALA A 223 -12.18 1.52 -8.31
C ALA A 223 -11.93 3.03 -8.42
N VAL A 224 -13.01 3.80 -8.47
CA VAL A 224 -13.01 5.27 -8.43
C VAL A 224 -13.90 5.74 -7.30
N ILE A 225 -13.33 6.52 -6.38
CA ILE A 225 -13.98 6.99 -5.16
C ILE A 225 -14.21 8.50 -5.24
N GLY A 226 -15.09 9.06 -4.42
CA GLY A 226 -15.31 10.50 -4.37
C GLY A 226 -16.11 11.06 -5.55
N VAL A 227 -16.86 10.22 -6.27
CA VAL A 227 -17.65 10.65 -7.44
C VAL A 227 -18.97 11.22 -6.96
N ARG A 228 -19.01 12.52 -6.65
CA ARG A 228 -20.17 13.17 -6.03
C ARG A 228 -21.47 12.96 -6.82
N GLU A 229 -22.54 12.60 -6.09
CA GLU A 229 -23.92 12.42 -6.59
C GLU A 229 -24.11 11.35 -7.67
N ILE A 230 -23.15 10.46 -7.89
CA ILE A 230 -23.23 9.43 -8.93
C ILE A 230 -24.43 8.49 -8.75
N THR A 231 -24.87 8.23 -7.52
CA THR A 231 -26.03 7.37 -7.22
C THR A 231 -27.34 8.01 -7.65
N LYS A 232 -27.45 9.34 -7.68
CA LYS A 232 -28.65 10.05 -8.15
C LYS A 232 -28.78 10.01 -9.68
N PHE A 233 -27.64 9.96 -10.38
CA PHE A 233 -27.60 10.05 -11.83
C PHE A 233 -27.45 8.70 -12.54
N THR A 234 -27.10 7.66 -11.80
CA THR A 234 -27.03 6.29 -12.30
C THR A 234 -28.30 5.55 -11.92
N LYS A 235 -28.81 4.71 -12.82
CA LYS A 235 -29.89 3.76 -12.51
C LYS A 235 -29.36 2.35 -12.63
N ASP A 236 -30.04 1.42 -11.98
CA ASP A 236 -29.77 0.00 -12.19
C ASP A 236 -29.81 -0.35 -13.68
N PHE A 237 -28.82 -1.14 -14.09
CA PHE A 237 -28.58 -1.58 -15.47
C PHE A 237 -28.25 -0.45 -16.46
N ASP A 238 -27.87 0.74 -15.99
CA ASP A 238 -27.19 1.69 -16.86
C ASP A 238 -25.82 1.16 -17.28
N PHE A 239 -25.45 1.36 -18.55
CA PHE A 239 -24.18 0.88 -19.05
C PHE A 239 -23.06 1.83 -18.60
N VAL A 240 -22.11 1.34 -17.80
CA VAL A 240 -21.08 2.16 -17.18
C VAL A 240 -19.69 1.72 -17.60
N LEU A 241 -18.86 2.71 -17.89
CA LEU A 241 -17.44 2.57 -18.16
C LEU A 241 -16.68 3.23 -17.00
N LEU A 242 -15.78 2.48 -16.41
CA LEU A 242 -14.91 2.90 -15.31
C LEU A 242 -13.46 2.95 -15.78
N ASP A 243 -12.83 4.11 -15.65
CA ASP A 243 -11.41 4.30 -15.85
C ASP A 243 -10.72 4.62 -14.51
N GLY A 244 -10.16 3.58 -13.90
CA GLY A 244 -9.40 3.68 -12.66
C GLY A 244 -8.00 4.27 -12.81
N PHE A 245 -7.54 4.58 -14.04
CA PHE A 245 -6.28 5.30 -14.25
C PHE A 245 -6.51 6.81 -14.20
N GLU A 246 -7.52 7.29 -14.92
CA GLU A 246 -7.85 8.73 -15.00
C GLU A 246 -8.82 9.18 -13.90
N GLY A 247 -9.43 8.23 -13.17
CA GLY A 247 -10.46 8.51 -12.18
C GLY A 247 -11.76 8.97 -12.83
N THR A 248 -12.12 8.46 -14.01
CA THR A 248 -13.32 8.87 -14.75
C THR A 248 -14.36 7.76 -14.83
N VAL A 249 -15.63 8.16 -14.73
CA VAL A 249 -16.80 7.28 -14.85
C VAL A 249 -17.68 7.81 -15.98
N THR A 250 -17.96 7.00 -16.98
CA THR A 250 -18.87 7.37 -18.08
C THR A 250 -20.13 6.52 -18.04
N ILE A 251 -21.29 7.18 -17.91
CA ILE A 251 -22.61 6.55 -17.94
C ILE A 251 -23.19 6.66 -19.35
N ASN A 252 -23.74 5.55 -19.86
CA ASN A 252 -24.34 5.42 -21.20
C ASN A 252 -23.38 5.93 -22.30
N PRO A 253 -22.17 5.34 -22.41
CA PRO A 253 -21.15 5.78 -23.37
C PRO A 253 -21.64 5.66 -24.82
N LYS A 254 -21.33 6.66 -25.66
CA LYS A 254 -21.56 6.61 -27.11
C LYS A 254 -20.63 5.58 -27.76
N LYS A 255 -20.97 5.17 -28.98
CA LYS A 255 -20.17 4.23 -29.79
C LYS A 255 -18.70 4.65 -29.89
N ASP A 256 -18.43 5.92 -30.16
CA ASP A 256 -17.04 6.42 -30.27
C ASP A 256 -16.25 6.27 -28.97
N THR A 257 -16.90 6.52 -27.83
CA THR A 257 -16.29 6.35 -26.49
C THR A 257 -16.05 4.87 -26.19
N LEU A 258 -16.97 3.98 -26.58
CA LEU A 258 -16.79 2.54 -26.46
C LEU A 258 -15.63 2.04 -27.31
N THR A 259 -15.49 2.52 -28.55
CA THR A 259 -14.36 2.14 -29.42
C THR A 259 -13.03 2.60 -28.83
N LYS A 260 -12.93 3.85 -28.34
CA LYS A 260 -11.72 4.34 -27.65
C LYS A 260 -11.38 3.50 -26.41
N PHE A 261 -12.39 3.15 -25.62
CA PHE A 261 -12.22 2.32 -24.43
C PHE A 261 -11.76 0.90 -24.77
N GLN A 262 -12.36 0.26 -25.78
CA GLN A 262 -11.95 -1.05 -26.26
C GLN A 262 -10.50 -1.03 -26.74
N LEU A 263 -10.10 -0.01 -27.50
CA LEU A 263 -8.70 0.18 -27.90
C LEU A 263 -7.77 0.29 -26.68
N LYS A 264 -8.11 1.14 -25.71
CA LYS A 264 -7.34 1.32 -24.46
C LYS A 264 -7.25 0.00 -23.67
N LYS A 265 -8.36 -0.74 -23.56
CA LYS A 265 -8.42 -2.05 -22.88
C LYS A 265 -7.56 -3.09 -23.58
N THR A 266 -7.65 -3.20 -24.91
CA THR A 266 -6.82 -4.12 -25.69
C THR A 266 -5.34 -3.76 -25.60
N GLN A 267 -4.99 -2.47 -25.63
CA GLN A 267 -3.61 -2.01 -25.41
C GLN A 267 -3.09 -2.40 -24.03
N GLU A 268 -3.89 -2.23 -22.97
CA GLU A 268 -3.52 -2.64 -21.62
C GLU A 268 -3.40 -4.16 -21.47
N GLU A 269 -4.27 -4.95 -22.11
CA GLU A 269 -4.16 -6.41 -22.12
C GLU A 269 -2.90 -6.89 -22.86
N ILE A 270 -2.58 -6.27 -24.00
CA ILE A 270 -1.34 -6.54 -24.75
C ILE A 270 -0.14 -6.15 -23.89
N ARG A 271 -0.18 -4.98 -23.23
CA ARG A 271 0.87 -4.51 -22.32
C ARG A 271 1.10 -5.49 -21.18
N LYS A 272 0.04 -5.92 -20.49
CA LYS A 272 0.12 -6.94 -19.41
C LYS A 272 0.71 -8.25 -19.91
N LYS A 273 0.27 -8.75 -21.08
CA LYS A 273 0.84 -9.97 -21.68
C LYS A 273 2.33 -9.81 -22.01
N ARG A 274 2.72 -8.66 -22.59
CA ARG A 274 4.13 -8.34 -22.89
C ARG A 274 4.96 -8.31 -21.63
N LEU A 275 4.48 -7.66 -20.57
CA LEU A 275 5.16 -7.59 -19.27
C LEU A 275 5.28 -8.96 -18.60
N GLY A 276 4.21 -9.78 -18.64
CA GLY A 276 4.23 -11.14 -18.10
C GLY A 276 5.27 -12.04 -18.77
N ALA A 277 5.52 -11.85 -20.08
CA ALA A 277 6.57 -12.55 -20.80
C ALA A 277 8.00 -12.18 -20.32
N LEU A 278 8.17 -11.04 -19.63
CA LEU A 278 9.47 -10.59 -19.11
C LEU A 278 9.86 -11.22 -17.78
N ILE A 279 8.93 -11.85 -17.06
CA ILE A 279 9.16 -12.36 -15.68
C ILE A 279 10.44 -13.20 -15.60
N LYS A 280 10.58 -14.18 -16.50
CA LYS A 280 11.71 -15.13 -16.52
C LYS A 280 12.94 -14.63 -17.30
N LEU A 281 12.86 -13.47 -17.95
CA LEU A 281 13.96 -12.94 -18.74
C LEU A 281 14.97 -12.19 -17.86
N PRO A 282 16.27 -12.29 -18.15
CA PRO A 282 17.28 -11.53 -17.45
C PRO A 282 17.13 -10.04 -17.74
N THR A 283 17.47 -9.19 -16.77
CA THR A 283 17.43 -7.75 -16.96
C THR A 283 18.72 -7.28 -17.63
N ARG A 284 18.68 -7.13 -18.96
CA ARG A 284 19.82 -6.73 -19.80
C ARG A 284 19.39 -5.66 -20.80
N THR A 285 20.21 -4.65 -21.01
CA THR A 285 20.05 -3.68 -22.11
C THR A 285 20.21 -4.37 -23.47
N LYS A 286 19.81 -3.70 -24.56
CA LYS A 286 19.93 -4.22 -25.94
C LYS A 286 21.37 -4.53 -26.33
N ASP A 287 22.32 -3.76 -25.83
CA ASP A 287 23.77 -3.94 -26.01
C ASP A 287 24.43 -4.80 -24.90
N GLY A 288 23.62 -5.47 -24.06
CA GLY A 288 24.06 -6.59 -23.23
C GLY A 288 24.50 -6.26 -21.79
N LYS A 289 24.42 -4.99 -21.35
CA LYS A 289 24.72 -4.63 -19.96
C LYS A 289 23.66 -5.22 -19.02
N LEU A 290 24.11 -6.02 -18.07
CA LEU A 290 23.29 -6.54 -16.96
C LEU A 290 23.05 -5.45 -15.91
N ILE A 291 21.79 -5.30 -15.47
CA ILE A 291 21.37 -4.46 -14.34
C ILE A 291 20.38 -5.29 -13.53
N LYS A 292 20.73 -5.72 -12.32
CA LYS A 292 19.83 -6.59 -11.55
C LYS A 292 18.63 -5.80 -11.03
N LEU A 293 17.47 -6.44 -10.99
CA LEU A 293 16.28 -5.87 -10.35
C LEU A 293 15.97 -6.59 -9.06
N TYR A 294 15.94 -5.82 -7.99
CA TYR A 294 15.59 -6.29 -6.66
C TYR A 294 14.27 -5.69 -6.20
N ALA A 295 13.68 -6.32 -5.18
CA ALA A 295 12.51 -5.80 -4.51
C ALA A 295 12.83 -5.17 -3.14
N ASN A 296 12.10 -4.09 -2.84
CA ASN A 296 11.97 -3.55 -1.49
C ASN A 296 10.79 -4.24 -0.80
N VAL A 297 10.98 -4.75 0.42
CA VAL A 297 9.95 -5.49 1.17
C VAL A 297 9.88 -5.04 2.63
N THR A 298 8.71 -5.25 3.23
CA THR A 298 8.45 -4.96 4.66
C THR A 298 7.98 -6.17 5.44
N GLU A 299 7.46 -7.19 4.76
CA GLU A 299 6.94 -8.42 5.34
C GLU A 299 7.39 -9.66 4.54
N PRO A 300 7.49 -10.86 5.15
CA PRO A 300 7.87 -12.07 4.43
C PRO A 300 6.95 -12.41 3.26
N LYS A 301 5.66 -12.07 3.33
CA LYS A 301 4.69 -12.28 2.23
C LYS A 301 4.99 -11.43 0.99
N ASP A 302 5.69 -10.31 1.16
CA ASP A 302 6.07 -9.43 0.05
C ASP A 302 7.19 -10.06 -0.79
N VAL A 303 7.96 -11.00 -0.20
CA VAL A 303 8.99 -11.78 -0.92
C VAL A 303 8.35 -12.69 -1.96
N ASP A 304 7.26 -13.37 -1.60
CA ASP A 304 6.53 -14.25 -2.50
C ASP A 304 6.06 -13.47 -3.75
N LYS A 305 5.43 -12.31 -3.51
CA LYS A 305 5.02 -11.38 -4.58
C LYS A 305 6.21 -10.88 -5.41
N ALA A 306 7.30 -10.49 -4.77
CA ALA A 306 8.49 -10.02 -5.48
C ALA A 306 9.02 -11.07 -6.46
N ILE A 307 9.06 -12.35 -6.05
CA ILE A 307 9.50 -13.46 -6.90
C ILE A 307 8.52 -13.69 -8.06
N GLU A 308 7.20 -13.63 -7.81
CA GLU A 308 6.18 -13.73 -8.86
C GLU A 308 6.33 -12.65 -9.95
N TYR A 309 6.73 -11.43 -9.55
CA TYR A 309 7.00 -10.31 -10.46
C TYR A 309 8.40 -10.36 -11.10
N GLY A 310 9.18 -11.41 -10.83
CA GLY A 310 10.48 -11.66 -11.44
C GLY A 310 11.63 -10.85 -10.85
N ALA A 311 11.57 -10.52 -9.56
CA ALA A 311 12.69 -9.97 -8.81
C ALA A 311 13.86 -10.98 -8.77
N GLU A 312 15.08 -10.49 -8.97
CA GLU A 312 16.33 -11.25 -8.94
C GLU A 312 16.99 -11.23 -7.55
N GLY A 313 16.22 -10.85 -6.52
CA GLY A 313 16.64 -10.70 -5.12
C GLY A 313 15.87 -9.63 -4.37
N ILE A 314 16.14 -9.53 -3.07
CA ILE A 314 15.57 -8.55 -2.17
C ILE A 314 16.66 -7.57 -1.77
N GLY A 315 16.60 -6.36 -2.31
CA GLY A 315 17.64 -5.34 -2.19
C GLY A 315 17.46 -4.47 -0.95
N LEU A 316 16.27 -4.51 -0.34
CA LEU A 316 16.00 -3.83 0.92
C LEU A 316 14.85 -4.51 1.67
N VAL A 317 15.17 -5.10 2.83
CA VAL A 317 14.17 -5.41 3.86
C VAL A 317 14.14 -4.27 4.86
N ARG A 318 13.00 -3.57 4.94
CA ARG A 318 12.73 -2.59 6.00
C ARG A 318 12.32 -3.33 7.27
N THR A 319 13.25 -3.44 8.21
CA THR A 319 13.09 -4.27 9.42
C THR A 319 12.19 -3.64 10.48
N GLU A 320 11.87 -2.35 10.37
CA GLU A 320 11.19 -1.59 11.42
C GLU A 320 9.69 -1.95 11.57
N MET A 321 9.09 -2.59 10.56
CA MET A 321 7.67 -2.97 10.57
C MET A 321 7.32 -3.91 11.73
N VAL A 322 8.26 -4.77 12.16
CA VAL A 322 8.06 -5.66 13.30
C VAL A 322 7.82 -4.88 14.60
N LEU A 323 8.49 -3.74 14.77
CA LEU A 323 8.39 -2.91 15.97
C LEU A 323 7.01 -2.26 16.07
N ILE A 324 6.41 -1.86 14.94
CA ILE A 324 5.08 -1.27 14.87
C ILE A 324 4.01 -2.30 15.26
N LYS A 325 4.15 -3.53 14.75
CA LYS A 325 3.17 -4.61 14.98
C LYS A 325 3.16 -5.08 16.42
N GLU A 326 4.34 -5.38 16.97
CA GLU A 326 4.48 -5.94 18.31
C GLU A 326 4.41 -4.87 19.41
N LYS A 327 4.45 -3.57 19.06
CA LYS A 327 4.55 -2.41 19.97
C LYS A 327 5.62 -2.57 21.06
N SER A 328 6.61 -3.41 20.80
CA SER A 328 7.68 -3.80 21.71
C SER A 328 8.90 -4.22 20.90
N ILE A 329 10.05 -4.35 21.56
CA ILE A 329 11.30 -4.80 20.92
C ILE A 329 11.33 -6.33 20.98
N PRO A 330 11.24 -7.03 19.83
CA PRO A 330 11.21 -8.49 19.83
C PRO A 330 12.55 -9.08 20.27
N ASP A 331 12.49 -10.28 20.85
CA ASP A 331 13.69 -10.97 21.33
C ASP A 331 14.52 -11.56 20.15
N VAL A 332 15.73 -12.05 20.46
CA VAL A 332 16.61 -12.64 19.43
C VAL A 332 15.94 -13.83 18.72
N ARG A 333 15.13 -14.64 19.41
CA ARG A 333 14.50 -15.84 18.84
C ARG A 333 13.39 -15.45 17.88
N GLU A 334 12.54 -14.51 18.26
CA GLU A 334 11.46 -13.96 17.44
C GLU A 334 12.02 -13.32 16.16
N LEU A 335 13.02 -12.45 16.30
CA LEU A 335 13.70 -11.85 15.13
C LEU A 335 14.39 -12.89 14.26
N THR A 336 15.01 -13.93 14.86
CA THR A 336 15.66 -14.99 14.08
C THR A 336 14.63 -15.75 13.26
N LYS A 337 13.47 -16.09 13.85
CA LYS A 337 12.39 -16.78 13.13
C LYS A 337 11.90 -15.94 11.95
N LEU A 338 11.65 -14.66 12.21
CA LEU A 338 11.20 -13.72 11.18
C LEU A 338 12.22 -13.58 10.04
N TYR A 339 13.49 -13.30 10.35
CA TYR A 339 14.52 -13.10 9.32
C TYR A 339 14.84 -14.38 8.54
N LYS A 340 14.72 -15.56 9.16
CA LYS A 340 14.83 -16.84 8.44
C LYS A 340 13.72 -17.02 7.41
N GLU A 341 12.49 -16.61 7.73
CA GLU A 341 11.39 -16.72 6.78
C GLU A 341 11.68 -15.95 5.48
N TYR A 342 12.26 -14.74 5.59
CA TYR A 342 12.71 -13.98 4.42
C TYR A 342 13.80 -14.72 3.63
N THR A 343 14.84 -15.23 4.29
CA THR A 343 15.98 -15.85 3.60
C THR A 343 15.62 -17.20 2.99
N GLU A 344 14.73 -17.96 3.61
CA GLU A 344 14.21 -19.23 3.10
C GLU A 344 13.31 -19.04 1.89
N LYS A 345 12.34 -18.10 1.95
CA LYS A 345 11.46 -17.77 0.81
C LYS A 345 12.22 -17.23 -0.39
N ALA A 346 13.24 -16.40 -0.15
CA ALA A 346 14.02 -15.80 -1.22
C ALA A 346 15.06 -16.74 -1.85
N TYR A 347 15.40 -17.87 -1.21
CA TYR A 347 16.49 -18.72 -1.65
C TYR A 347 16.30 -19.23 -3.10
N PRO A 348 17.32 -19.18 -3.97
CA PRO A 348 18.74 -18.85 -3.70
C PRO A 348 19.08 -17.36 -3.82
N ASN A 349 18.11 -16.48 -4.03
CA ASN A 349 18.36 -15.05 -4.23
C ASN A 349 18.77 -14.35 -2.93
N ILE A 350 19.50 -13.24 -3.09
CA ILE A 350 20.00 -12.46 -1.96
C ILE A 350 18.89 -11.73 -1.21
N VAL A 351 19.10 -11.49 0.08
CA VAL A 351 18.23 -10.69 0.95
C VAL A 351 19.05 -9.70 1.75
N THR A 352 18.84 -8.41 1.49
CA THR A 352 19.56 -7.33 2.16
C THR A 352 18.76 -6.77 3.31
N PHE A 353 19.16 -7.09 4.54
CA PHE A 353 18.53 -6.56 5.74
C PHE A 353 19.12 -5.22 6.12
N ARG A 354 18.32 -4.15 6.03
CA ARG A 354 18.68 -2.88 6.65
C ARG A 354 18.42 -2.98 8.14
N VAL A 355 19.45 -2.76 8.95
CA VAL A 355 19.27 -2.66 10.41
C VAL A 355 18.37 -1.48 10.73
N TYR A 356 17.78 -1.47 11.92
CA TYR A 356 16.72 -0.52 12.25
C TYR A 356 17.10 0.95 11.95
N ASP A 357 16.30 1.61 11.13
CA ASP A 357 16.31 3.06 10.89
C ASP A 357 15.21 3.74 11.72
N ILE A 358 15.40 3.73 13.04
CA ILE A 358 14.47 4.33 14.01
C ILE A 358 14.82 5.81 14.17
N GLY A 359 13.81 6.68 14.18
CA GLY A 359 13.89 8.09 14.55
C GLY A 359 12.79 8.47 15.54
N SER A 360 12.97 9.58 16.27
CA SER A 360 12.03 10.08 17.28
C SER A 360 10.67 10.52 16.71
N ASP A 361 10.63 10.83 15.41
CA ASP A 361 9.43 11.11 14.61
C ASP A 361 8.59 9.87 14.30
N LYS A 362 9.25 8.73 14.07
CA LYS A 362 8.59 7.51 13.54
C LYS A 362 8.18 6.52 14.62
N TYR A 363 8.86 6.51 15.77
CA TYR A 363 8.66 5.49 16.80
C TYR A 363 8.66 6.07 18.23
N PRO A 364 7.68 6.91 18.58
CA PRO A 364 7.63 7.57 19.89
C PRO A 364 7.52 6.59 21.08
N PHE A 365 7.04 5.37 20.84
CA PHE A 365 6.99 4.31 21.86
C PHE A 365 8.37 3.70 22.18
N ILE A 366 9.37 3.92 21.32
CA ILE A 366 10.76 3.44 21.50
C ILE A 366 11.67 4.57 21.96
N ILE A 367 11.49 5.76 21.38
CA ILE A 367 12.27 6.96 21.69
C ILE A 367 11.34 7.95 22.38
N ASN A 368 11.40 8.00 23.71
CA ASN A 368 10.58 8.91 24.51
C ASN A 368 11.15 10.35 24.58
N THR A 369 12.05 10.70 23.66
CA THR A 369 12.71 12.01 23.62
C THR A 369 12.17 12.78 22.42
N LYS A 370 11.53 13.93 22.66
CA LYS A 370 11.13 14.84 21.59
C LYS A 370 12.34 15.64 21.13
N GLU A 371 12.63 15.59 19.83
CA GLU A 371 13.66 16.39 19.18
C GLU A 371 13.00 17.45 18.30
N ASN A 372 13.59 18.64 18.22
CA ASN A 372 13.08 19.71 17.34
C ASN A 372 13.21 19.33 15.85
N ASN A 373 14.26 18.58 15.49
CA ASN A 373 14.52 18.14 14.12
C ASN A 373 14.86 16.64 14.10
N PRO A 374 13.86 15.75 14.22
CA PRO A 374 14.07 14.30 14.28
C PRO A 374 14.88 13.73 13.11
N ALA A 375 14.66 14.27 11.90
CA ALA A 375 15.41 13.87 10.71
C ALA A 375 16.92 14.14 10.83
N LEU A 376 17.33 15.18 11.57
CA LEU A 376 18.74 15.53 11.78
C LEU A 376 19.30 14.96 13.10
N GLY A 377 18.46 14.31 13.90
CA GLY A 377 18.72 13.96 15.29
C GLY A 377 19.23 12.54 15.52
N LEU A 378 18.82 11.96 16.65
CA LEU A 378 19.18 10.62 17.08
C LEU A 378 18.39 9.56 16.30
N ARG A 379 18.85 9.27 15.07
CA ARG A 379 18.22 8.28 14.19
C ARG A 379 19.20 7.27 13.59
N GLY A 380 18.65 6.17 13.06
CA GLY A 380 19.38 5.14 12.34
C GLY A 380 20.55 4.59 13.14
N ILE A 381 21.74 4.55 12.52
CA ILE A 381 22.92 3.98 13.18
C ILE A 381 23.33 4.72 14.44
N ARG A 382 23.07 6.04 14.56
CA ARG A 382 23.41 6.82 15.76
C ARG A 382 22.62 6.36 16.98
N TYR A 383 21.34 6.08 16.78
CA TYR A 383 20.48 5.50 17.82
C TYR A 383 21.00 4.11 18.21
N LEU A 384 21.31 3.27 17.23
CA LEU A 384 21.80 1.91 17.47
C LEU A 384 23.18 1.86 18.16
N LEU A 385 24.08 2.79 17.86
CA LEU A 385 25.37 2.92 18.54
C LEU A 385 25.22 3.41 19.97
N SER A 386 24.21 4.24 20.25
CA SER A 386 23.85 4.67 21.60
C SER A 386 23.14 3.55 22.38
N ASN A 387 22.39 2.70 21.69
CA ASN A 387 21.61 1.60 22.26
C ASN A 387 22.16 0.22 21.83
N LYS A 388 23.39 -0.07 22.26
CA LYS A 388 24.16 -1.24 21.79
C LYS A 388 23.50 -2.59 22.05
N SER A 389 22.68 -2.72 23.11
CA SER A 389 21.95 -3.94 23.41
C SER A 389 20.95 -4.27 22.30
N LEU A 390 20.13 -3.29 21.89
CA LEU A 390 19.19 -3.40 20.77
C LEU A 390 19.91 -3.77 19.48
N PHE A 391 21.02 -3.08 19.18
CA PHE A 391 21.78 -3.36 17.97
C PHE A 391 22.36 -4.78 17.96
N LYS A 392 22.96 -5.22 19.07
CA LYS A 392 23.47 -6.60 19.22
C LYS A 392 22.37 -7.65 19.09
N THR A 393 21.18 -7.41 19.64
CA THR A 393 20.01 -8.29 19.50
C THR A 393 19.66 -8.49 18.03
N GLN A 394 19.53 -7.40 17.27
CA GLN A 394 19.19 -7.46 15.85
C GLN A 394 20.29 -8.14 15.02
N ILE A 395 21.56 -7.77 15.22
CA ILE A 395 22.69 -8.36 14.48
C ILE A 395 22.79 -9.87 14.73
N LYS A 396 22.65 -10.34 15.98
CA LYS A 396 22.67 -11.78 16.28
C LYS A 396 21.55 -12.52 15.54
N ALA A 397 20.37 -11.94 15.43
CA ALA A 397 19.24 -12.54 14.71
C ALA A 397 19.51 -12.62 13.19
N ILE A 398 20.01 -11.54 12.58
CA ILE A 398 20.34 -11.53 11.14
C ILE A 398 21.48 -12.52 10.84
N LEU A 399 22.51 -12.58 11.70
CA LEU A 399 23.59 -13.56 11.57
C LEU A 399 23.04 -15.00 11.60
N LYS A 400 22.15 -15.33 12.54
CA LYS A 400 21.52 -16.66 12.58
C LYS A 400 20.67 -16.97 11.35
N ALA A 401 20.01 -15.97 10.77
CA ALA A 401 19.25 -16.11 9.52
C ALA A 401 20.13 -16.24 8.27
N SER A 402 21.40 -15.83 8.36
CA SER A 402 22.37 -15.90 7.26
C SER A 402 22.95 -17.29 6.98
N ALA A 403 22.52 -18.34 7.71
CA ALA A 403 23.05 -19.69 7.55
C ALA A 403 22.98 -20.23 6.10
N ASN A 404 21.97 -19.81 5.33
CA ASN A 404 21.80 -20.16 3.91
C ASN A 404 22.70 -19.35 2.95
N LYS A 405 23.58 -18.48 3.48
CA LYS A 405 24.55 -17.65 2.74
C LYS A 405 23.97 -16.66 1.73
N ASN A 406 22.66 -16.40 1.77
CA ASN A 406 22.00 -15.43 0.92
C ASN A 406 21.59 -14.14 1.65
N ALA A 407 21.88 -13.97 2.94
CA ALA A 407 21.63 -12.72 3.67
C ALA A 407 22.79 -11.73 3.54
N GLN A 408 22.46 -10.44 3.53
CA GLN A 408 23.39 -9.31 3.61
C GLN A 408 22.93 -8.32 4.69
N LEU A 409 23.87 -7.58 5.28
CA LEU A 409 23.62 -6.53 6.25
C LEU A 409 23.81 -5.16 5.61
N LEU A 410 22.89 -4.21 5.89
CA LEU A 410 22.97 -2.85 5.40
C LEU A 410 22.80 -1.85 6.55
N LEU A 411 23.76 -0.95 6.72
CA LEU A 411 23.78 0.06 7.79
C LEU A 411 23.21 1.41 7.29
N PRO A 412 22.11 1.93 7.85
CA PRO A 412 21.54 3.22 7.48
C PRO A 412 22.28 4.40 8.13
N MET A 413 22.09 5.61 7.60
CA MET A 413 22.47 6.89 8.19
C MET A 413 23.96 7.02 8.55
N ILE A 414 24.83 6.25 7.89
CA ILE A 414 26.28 6.40 8.04
C ILE A 414 26.67 7.76 7.47
N SER A 415 27.38 8.56 8.27
CA SER A 415 27.87 9.88 7.90
C SER A 415 29.38 10.05 8.13
N SER A 416 30.01 9.10 8.82
CA SER A 416 31.45 9.13 9.13
C SER A 416 32.08 7.74 9.15
N ILE A 417 33.40 7.70 8.93
CA ILE A 417 34.20 6.47 9.04
C ILE A 417 34.18 5.91 10.47
N ARG A 418 34.07 6.79 11.48
CA ARG A 418 34.01 6.40 12.89
C ARG A 418 32.77 5.56 13.18
N GLU A 419 31.60 6.02 12.74
CA GLU A 419 30.34 5.28 12.90
C GLU A 419 30.46 3.89 12.28
N LEU A 420 30.95 3.81 11.03
CA LEU A 420 31.14 2.54 10.33
C LEU A 420 32.07 1.59 11.09
N LYS A 421 33.24 2.05 11.52
CA LYS A 421 34.19 1.21 12.28
C LYS A 421 33.61 0.71 13.60
N GLU A 422 32.87 1.55 14.31
CA GLU A 422 32.22 1.15 15.56
C GLU A 422 31.12 0.11 15.32
N SER A 423 30.33 0.27 14.26
CA SER A 423 29.32 -0.71 13.85
C SER A 423 29.96 -2.05 13.49
N LEU A 424 31.02 -2.05 12.69
CA LEU A 424 31.75 -3.27 12.30
C LEU A 424 32.32 -4.00 13.53
N LYS A 425 32.86 -3.25 14.50
CA LYS A 425 33.33 -3.84 15.76
C LYS A 425 32.21 -4.57 16.51
N ILE A 426 31.03 -3.96 16.63
CA ILE A 426 29.87 -4.59 17.29
C ILE A 426 29.40 -5.84 16.53
N ILE A 427 29.42 -5.81 15.19
CA ILE A 427 29.08 -6.96 14.36
C ILE A 427 30.08 -8.10 14.59
N GLU A 428 31.37 -7.80 14.63
CA GLU A 428 32.42 -8.78 14.88
C GLU A 428 32.33 -9.38 16.30
N GLU A 429 32.00 -8.58 17.32
CA GLU A 429 31.69 -9.08 18.66
C GLU A 429 30.53 -10.09 18.63
N CYS A 430 29.48 -9.83 17.84
CA CYS A 430 28.35 -10.75 17.69
C CYS A 430 28.72 -12.04 16.96
N LYS A 431 29.55 -11.96 15.90
CA LYS A 431 30.08 -13.15 15.21
C LYS A 431 30.88 -14.03 16.17
N ASN A 432 31.77 -13.43 16.96
CA ASN A 432 32.58 -14.15 17.95
C ASN A 432 31.74 -14.78 19.05
N PHE A 433 30.68 -14.10 19.50
CA PHE A 433 29.71 -14.66 20.45
C PHE A 433 29.03 -15.92 19.89
N LEU A 434 28.48 -15.85 18.66
CA LEU A 434 27.80 -17.00 18.04
C LEU A 434 28.75 -18.16 17.74
N LYS A 435 30.00 -17.86 17.38
CA LYS A 435 31.06 -18.86 17.20
C LYS A 435 31.34 -19.62 18.50
N LYS A 436 31.44 -18.92 19.63
CA LYS A 436 31.62 -19.55 20.95
C LYS A 436 30.42 -20.40 21.38
N GLU A 437 29.20 -20.00 21.01
CA GLU A 437 27.98 -20.78 21.27
C GLU A 437 27.73 -21.92 20.28
N ASN A 438 28.64 -22.18 19.32
CA ASN A 438 28.46 -23.16 18.24
C ASN A 438 27.13 -23.01 17.47
N ARG A 439 26.67 -21.76 17.27
CA ARG A 439 25.45 -21.48 16.50
C ARG A 439 25.81 -21.29 15.02
N PRO A 440 25.08 -21.89 14.07
CA PRO A 440 25.36 -21.74 12.65
C PRO A 440 25.01 -20.31 12.16
N PHE A 441 25.92 -19.73 11.37
CA PHE A 441 25.76 -18.46 10.66
C PHE A 441 26.75 -18.38 9.49
N ASN A 442 26.59 -17.41 8.58
CA ASN A 442 27.61 -17.10 7.57
C ASN A 442 28.71 -16.18 8.16
N PRO A 443 29.95 -16.66 8.38
CA PRO A 443 31.04 -15.82 8.90
C PRO A 443 31.43 -14.69 7.94
N PHE A 444 31.19 -14.88 6.64
CA PHE A 444 31.48 -13.95 5.56
C PHE A 444 30.21 -13.26 5.04
N ILE A 445 29.22 -13.02 5.91
CA ILE A 445 28.06 -12.20 5.54
C ILE A 445 28.53 -10.84 4.99
N PRO A 446 28.10 -10.43 3.78
CA PRO A 446 28.41 -9.11 3.25
C PRO A 446 27.79 -8.00 4.10
N ILE A 447 28.57 -6.97 4.40
CA ILE A 447 28.15 -5.80 5.16
C ILE A 447 28.31 -4.57 4.26
N GLY A 448 27.19 -3.97 3.89
CA GLY A 448 27.13 -2.73 3.13
C GLY A 448 26.67 -1.56 3.98
N ILE A 449 26.76 -0.38 3.40
CA ILE A 449 26.22 0.85 3.98
C ILE A 449 25.27 1.53 3.02
N MET A 450 24.28 2.23 3.59
CA MET A 450 23.40 3.08 2.82
C MET A 450 24.08 4.44 2.63
N ILE A 451 24.25 4.85 1.37
CA ILE A 451 24.71 6.18 1.01
C ILE A 451 23.47 7.05 0.84
N GLU A 452 23.05 7.65 1.96
CA GLU A 452 21.83 8.45 2.06
C GLU A 452 22.05 9.80 2.75
N THR A 453 23.31 10.16 3.01
CA THR A 453 23.68 11.49 3.48
C THR A 453 24.68 12.13 2.50
N PRO A 454 24.68 13.46 2.33
CA PRO A 454 25.68 14.14 1.53
C PRO A 454 27.09 13.84 2.03
N ALA A 455 27.26 13.77 3.36
CA ALA A 455 28.53 13.41 3.98
C ALA A 455 29.03 12.05 3.49
N SER A 456 28.21 10.99 3.52
CA SER A 456 28.65 9.67 3.04
C SER A 456 28.93 9.61 1.55
N ALA A 457 28.21 10.38 0.72
CA ALA A 457 28.51 10.48 -0.70
C ALA A 457 29.85 11.21 -0.97
N LEU A 458 30.17 12.25 -0.20
CA LEU A 458 31.42 13.01 -0.31
C LEU A 458 32.66 12.19 0.08
N ILE A 459 32.54 11.28 1.04
CA ILE A 459 33.64 10.41 1.51
C ILE A 459 33.45 8.93 1.11
N ALA A 460 32.69 8.66 0.05
CA ALA A 460 32.34 7.31 -0.37
C ALA A 460 33.57 6.45 -0.71
N ASP A 461 34.64 7.04 -1.23
CA ASP A 461 35.89 6.36 -1.56
C ASP A 461 36.66 5.85 -0.32
N GLU A 462 36.57 6.60 0.79
CA GLU A 462 37.10 6.19 2.09
C GLU A 462 36.21 5.15 2.76
N LEU A 463 34.89 5.31 2.70
CA LEU A 463 33.92 4.35 3.27
C LEU A 463 34.00 2.98 2.58
N ALA A 464 34.18 2.97 1.25
CA ALA A 464 34.27 1.76 0.44
C ALA A 464 35.47 0.85 0.82
N LYS A 465 36.43 1.34 1.60
CA LYS A 465 37.55 0.52 2.14
C LYS A 465 37.11 -0.42 3.26
N TYR A 466 35.93 -0.21 3.84
CA TYR A 466 35.48 -0.87 5.07
C TYR A 466 34.16 -1.63 4.92
N CYS A 467 33.58 -1.69 3.73
CA CYS A 467 32.31 -2.36 3.48
C CYS A 467 32.33 -3.10 2.13
N ASP A 468 31.44 -4.07 1.98
CA ASP A 468 31.42 -4.98 0.83
C ASP A 468 30.56 -4.48 -0.34
N PHE A 469 29.63 -3.55 -0.10
CA PHE A 469 28.76 -2.97 -1.12
C PHE A 469 28.13 -1.65 -0.65
N PHE A 470 27.57 -0.89 -1.60
CA PHE A 470 26.76 0.30 -1.34
C PHE A 470 25.31 0.12 -1.78
N SER A 471 24.42 0.80 -1.06
CA SER A 471 23.05 1.05 -1.50
C SER A 471 22.73 2.53 -1.38
N ILE A 472 22.31 3.19 -2.45
CA ILE A 472 21.96 4.62 -2.42
C ILE A 472 20.49 4.76 -2.00
N GLY A 473 20.28 5.44 -0.88
CA GLY A 473 18.96 5.86 -0.40
C GLY A 473 18.64 7.25 -0.93
N THR A 474 18.07 7.35 -2.14
CA THR A 474 17.88 8.66 -2.81
C THR A 474 16.92 9.59 -2.08
N ASN A 475 15.97 9.05 -1.32
CA ASN A 475 14.98 9.85 -0.60
C ASN A 475 15.64 10.72 0.46
N ASP A 476 16.41 10.10 1.35
CA ASP A 476 17.13 10.78 2.43
C ASP A 476 18.32 11.58 1.85
N LEU A 477 19.00 11.06 0.82
CA LEU A 477 20.06 11.80 0.13
C LEU A 477 19.53 13.13 -0.44
N THR A 478 18.37 13.11 -1.10
CA THR A 478 17.72 14.31 -1.64
C THR A 478 17.34 15.27 -0.52
N GLN A 479 16.65 14.76 0.51
CA GLN A 479 16.21 15.56 1.65
C GLN A 479 17.36 16.32 2.30
N TYR A 480 18.49 15.67 2.57
CA TYR A 480 19.63 16.33 3.21
C TYR A 480 20.49 17.16 2.25
N THR A 481 20.53 16.81 0.97
CA THR A 481 21.26 17.61 -0.03
C THR A 481 20.56 18.94 -0.28
N LEU A 482 19.23 18.94 -0.34
CA LEU A 482 18.41 20.11 -0.66
C LEU A 482 17.84 20.80 0.58
N ALA A 483 18.06 20.22 1.77
CA ALA A 483 17.48 20.67 3.04
C ALA A 483 15.93 20.80 2.98
N ALA A 484 15.28 19.89 2.25
CA ALA A 484 13.84 19.88 2.03
C ALA A 484 13.23 18.59 2.60
N ASP A 485 12.39 18.70 3.63
CA ASP A 485 11.71 17.55 4.22
C ASP A 485 10.59 17.07 3.29
N ARG A 486 10.68 15.81 2.84
CA ARG A 486 9.69 15.18 1.97
C ARG A 486 8.30 15.02 2.59
N ALA A 487 8.20 15.07 3.92
CA ALA A 487 6.92 15.02 4.63
C ALA A 487 6.25 16.38 4.75
N SER A 488 6.95 17.47 4.42
CA SER A 488 6.45 18.83 4.56
C SER A 488 5.87 19.35 3.25
N GLU A 489 4.55 19.58 3.22
CA GLU A 489 3.86 20.16 2.05
C GLU A 489 4.38 21.56 1.71
N LEU A 490 4.88 22.31 2.69
CA LEU A 490 5.36 23.70 2.52
C LEU A 490 6.66 23.80 1.68
N VAL A 491 7.42 22.71 1.59
CA VAL A 491 8.68 22.67 0.85
C VAL A 491 8.72 21.54 -0.19
N ALA A 492 7.56 20.99 -0.54
CA ALA A 492 7.44 19.91 -1.52
C ALA A 492 8.08 20.29 -2.87
N ASP A 493 7.94 21.54 -3.30
CA ASP A 493 8.52 22.07 -4.54
C ASP A 493 10.06 22.07 -4.55
N TYR A 494 10.70 22.05 -3.38
CA TYR A 494 12.16 21.98 -3.25
C TYR A 494 12.68 20.54 -3.18
N PHE A 495 11.80 19.55 -2.95
CA PHE A 495 12.20 18.15 -2.94
C PHE A 495 12.25 17.61 -4.37
N ASP A 496 13.39 17.81 -5.03
CA ASP A 496 13.62 17.31 -6.38
C ASP A 496 14.73 16.24 -6.42
N GLN A 497 14.33 15.00 -6.70
CA GLN A 497 15.27 13.90 -6.84
C GLN A 497 16.17 14.07 -8.07
N HIS A 498 15.71 14.77 -9.11
CA HIS A 498 16.47 15.03 -10.34
C HIS A 498 17.40 16.23 -10.24
N HIS A 499 17.45 16.90 -9.10
CA HIS A 499 18.29 18.06 -8.90
C HIS A 499 19.77 17.73 -9.16
N PHE A 500 20.47 18.60 -9.89
CA PHE A 500 21.85 18.39 -10.32
C PHE A 500 22.80 17.97 -9.19
N ALA A 501 22.67 18.58 -8.00
CA ALA A 501 23.47 18.23 -6.83
C ALA A 501 23.27 16.76 -6.40
N VAL A 502 22.04 16.25 -6.43
CA VAL A 502 21.73 14.87 -6.06
C VAL A 502 22.30 13.91 -7.10
N LEU A 503 22.07 14.19 -8.40
CA LEU A 503 22.62 13.39 -9.50
C LEU A 503 24.15 13.32 -9.47
N ARG A 504 24.81 14.44 -9.14
CA ARG A 504 26.26 14.50 -8.98
C ARG A 504 26.74 13.64 -7.80
N LEU A 505 26.06 13.67 -6.65
CA LEU A 505 26.39 12.82 -5.50
C LEU A 505 26.19 11.33 -5.82
N ILE A 506 25.14 10.98 -6.57
CA ILE A 506 24.94 9.62 -7.07
C ILE A 506 26.14 9.19 -7.93
N LYS A 507 26.54 10.00 -8.92
CA LYS A 507 27.70 9.71 -9.77
C LYS A 507 28.98 9.53 -8.97
N MET A 508 29.26 10.44 -8.03
CA MET A 508 30.44 10.36 -7.16
C MET A 508 30.48 9.05 -6.36
N THR A 509 29.33 8.64 -5.83
CA THR A 509 29.19 7.40 -5.07
C THR A 509 29.41 6.17 -5.96
N VAL A 510 28.83 6.15 -7.16
CA VAL A 510 29.01 5.07 -8.14
C VAL A 510 30.47 4.96 -8.57
N ASP A 511 31.15 6.08 -8.83
CA ASP A 511 32.56 6.08 -9.20
C ASP A 511 33.46 5.60 -8.06
N ALA A 512 33.14 5.96 -6.81
CA ALA A 512 33.83 5.45 -5.64
C ALA A 512 33.69 3.92 -5.51
N ALA A 513 32.48 3.39 -5.64
CA ALA A 513 32.20 1.96 -5.60
C ALA A 513 32.96 1.21 -6.70
N LYS A 514 32.88 1.69 -7.94
CA LYS A 514 33.56 1.11 -9.10
C LYS A 514 35.08 1.09 -8.95
N ARG A 515 35.68 2.19 -8.47
CA ARG A 515 37.13 2.26 -8.22
C ARG A 515 37.59 1.24 -7.17
N LYS A 516 36.71 0.84 -6.25
CA LYS A 516 36.99 -0.17 -5.23
C LYS A 516 36.51 -1.58 -5.61
N GLY A 517 35.81 -1.72 -6.74
CA GLY A 517 35.28 -3.00 -7.21
C GLY A 517 34.16 -3.57 -6.33
N ILE A 518 33.44 -2.71 -5.58
CA ILE A 518 32.30 -3.15 -4.76
C ILE A 518 30.98 -2.90 -5.51
N PRO A 519 29.96 -3.77 -5.37
CA PRO A 519 28.67 -3.57 -5.99
C PRO A 519 27.94 -2.32 -5.48
N ILE A 520 27.15 -1.68 -6.34
CA ILE A 520 26.30 -0.55 -5.95
C ILE A 520 24.85 -0.71 -6.44
N THR A 521 23.92 -0.54 -5.50
CA THR A 521 22.46 -0.59 -5.73
C THR A 521 21.83 0.78 -5.46
N VAL A 522 20.66 1.05 -6.04
CA VAL A 522 19.81 2.19 -5.64
C VAL A 522 18.48 1.64 -5.12
N CYS A 523 18.04 2.02 -3.92
CA CYS A 523 16.83 1.49 -3.28
C CYS A 523 15.78 2.54 -2.88
N GLY A 524 16.01 3.82 -3.21
CA GLY A 524 15.03 4.90 -3.04
C GLY A 524 14.07 5.03 -4.22
N ASP A 525 13.12 5.96 -4.13
CA ASP A 525 11.99 6.04 -5.09
C ASP A 525 12.47 6.31 -6.53
N MET A 526 13.57 7.06 -6.69
CA MET A 526 14.25 7.27 -7.97
C MET A 526 14.58 5.97 -8.71
N ALA A 527 14.83 4.85 -8.02
CA ALA A 527 15.15 3.58 -8.66
C ALA A 527 13.99 3.07 -9.54
N GLY A 528 12.75 3.42 -9.20
CA GLY A 528 11.54 3.08 -9.97
C GLY A 528 11.11 4.16 -10.97
N ASP A 529 11.75 5.33 -10.92
CA ASP A 529 11.38 6.49 -11.71
C ASP A 529 11.69 6.27 -13.21
N PRO A 530 10.68 6.34 -14.09
CA PRO A 530 10.89 6.28 -15.54
C PRO A 530 11.91 7.30 -16.06
N ALA A 531 11.91 8.53 -15.51
CA ALA A 531 12.77 9.63 -15.96
C ALA A 531 14.24 9.43 -15.56
N ALA A 532 14.48 8.81 -14.40
CA ALA A 532 15.84 8.56 -13.90
C ALA A 532 16.48 7.28 -14.46
N THR A 533 15.69 6.36 -15.05
CA THR A 533 16.15 5.02 -15.45
C THR A 533 17.40 5.08 -16.34
N SER A 534 17.38 5.85 -17.43
CA SER A 534 18.52 5.98 -18.35
C SER A 534 19.73 6.63 -17.69
N PHE A 535 19.53 7.61 -16.80
CA PHE A 535 20.61 8.21 -16.05
C PHE A 535 21.30 7.18 -15.14
N LEU A 536 20.53 6.43 -14.35
CA LEU A 536 21.06 5.41 -13.42
C LEU A 536 21.82 4.29 -14.15
N ILE A 537 21.30 3.83 -15.29
CA ILE A 537 22.01 2.89 -16.17
C ILE A 537 23.31 3.51 -16.69
N GLY A 538 23.26 4.78 -17.12
CA GLY A 538 24.40 5.50 -17.69
C GLY A 538 25.53 5.78 -16.72
N VAL A 539 25.23 6.19 -15.49
CA VAL A 539 26.25 6.30 -14.43
C VAL A 539 26.79 4.93 -14.04
N GLY A 540 26.01 3.87 -14.30
CA GLY A 540 26.38 2.47 -14.27
C GLY A 540 26.29 1.85 -12.90
N VAL A 541 25.12 1.99 -12.28
CA VAL A 541 24.72 1.18 -11.12
C VAL A 541 24.67 -0.31 -11.48
N ASP A 542 24.83 -1.20 -10.52
CA ASP A 542 24.78 -2.65 -10.75
C ASP A 542 23.39 -3.24 -10.56
N ALA A 543 22.58 -2.60 -9.70
CA ALA A 543 21.22 -3.03 -9.42
C ALA A 543 20.29 -1.86 -9.04
N LEU A 544 18.98 -2.08 -9.24
CA LEU A 544 17.91 -1.20 -8.80
C LEU A 544 16.96 -2.01 -7.91
N SER A 545 16.62 -1.48 -6.73
CA SER A 545 15.70 -2.09 -5.78
C SER A 545 14.45 -1.25 -5.64
N VAL A 546 13.30 -1.80 -6.04
CA VAL A 546 12.03 -1.06 -6.19
C VAL A 546 10.87 -1.80 -5.55
N ASP A 547 9.71 -1.16 -5.45
CA ASP A 547 8.48 -1.88 -5.10
C ASP A 547 8.16 -2.97 -6.13
N HIS A 548 7.64 -4.11 -5.68
CA HIS A 548 7.40 -5.27 -6.54
C HIS A 548 6.50 -4.96 -7.75
N ASN A 549 5.58 -4.00 -7.62
CA ASN A 549 4.67 -3.60 -8.70
C ASN A 549 5.38 -2.88 -9.87
N VAL A 550 6.56 -2.30 -9.62
CA VAL A 550 7.31 -1.51 -10.62
C VAL A 550 8.30 -2.37 -11.40
N ILE A 551 8.65 -3.56 -10.90
CA ILE A 551 9.74 -4.42 -11.44
C ILE A 551 9.56 -4.70 -12.93
N LEU A 552 8.37 -5.13 -13.38
CA LEU A 552 8.17 -5.52 -14.77
C LEU A 552 8.24 -4.33 -15.73
N GLU A 553 7.70 -3.18 -15.34
CA GLU A 553 7.78 -1.98 -16.16
C GLU A 553 9.22 -1.49 -16.30
N LEU A 554 9.94 -1.46 -15.18
CA LEU A 554 11.36 -1.10 -15.17
C LEU A 554 12.19 -2.11 -15.97
N LYS A 555 11.92 -3.41 -15.84
CA LYS A 555 12.54 -4.46 -16.66
C LYS A 555 12.31 -4.22 -18.15
N SER A 556 11.09 -3.85 -18.56
CA SER A 556 10.80 -3.50 -19.94
C SER A 556 11.62 -2.29 -20.40
N ARG A 557 11.69 -1.22 -19.61
CA ARG A 557 12.46 0.00 -19.95
C ARG A 557 13.96 -0.30 -20.10
N ILE A 558 14.54 -1.05 -19.15
CA ILE A 558 15.96 -1.44 -19.21
C ILE A 558 16.22 -2.26 -20.47
N ARG A 559 15.36 -3.25 -20.77
CA ARG A 559 15.50 -4.11 -21.95
C ARG A 559 15.28 -3.37 -23.27
N ASP A 560 14.56 -2.25 -23.26
CA ASP A 560 14.35 -1.41 -24.44
C ASP A 560 15.47 -0.36 -24.64
N SER A 561 16.32 -0.14 -23.62
CA SER A 561 17.43 0.82 -23.61
C SER A 561 18.75 0.27 -24.17
N HIS A 562 19.65 1.16 -24.62
CA HIS A 562 21.07 0.86 -24.86
C HIS A 562 21.93 1.51 -23.75
N TYR A 563 22.87 0.74 -23.22
CA TYR A 563 23.81 1.21 -22.20
C TYR A 563 24.70 2.34 -22.71
N LEU A 564 25.26 2.23 -23.91
CA LEU A 564 26.14 3.28 -24.45
C LEU A 564 25.42 4.62 -24.67
N GLU A 565 24.16 4.60 -25.07
CA GLU A 565 23.33 5.81 -25.18
C GLU A 565 23.03 6.40 -23.80
N SER A 566 22.75 5.52 -22.83
CA SER A 566 22.50 5.91 -21.43
C SER A 566 23.74 6.57 -20.81
N VAL A 567 24.94 6.07 -21.10
CA VAL A 567 26.21 6.68 -20.64
C VAL A 567 26.35 8.10 -21.18
N LYS A 568 26.18 8.29 -22.50
CA LYS A 568 26.24 9.63 -23.12
C LYS A 568 25.18 10.57 -22.55
N TYR A 569 23.97 10.06 -22.30
CA TYR A 569 22.89 10.82 -21.67
C TYR A 569 23.28 11.28 -20.26
N ALA A 570 23.79 10.37 -19.42
CA ALA A 570 24.23 10.71 -18.07
C ALA A 570 25.39 11.73 -18.07
N GLU A 571 26.35 11.58 -18.97
CA GLU A 571 27.44 12.55 -19.16
C GLU A 571 26.91 13.93 -19.58
N SER A 572 25.93 13.98 -20.47
CA SER A 572 25.32 15.25 -20.91
C SER A 572 24.57 15.98 -19.79
N ILE A 573 23.84 15.24 -18.94
CA ILE A 573 23.19 15.82 -17.75
C ILE A 573 24.23 16.37 -16.78
N LEU A 574 25.31 15.63 -16.53
CA LEU A 574 26.35 16.05 -15.59
C LEU A 574 27.24 17.17 -16.13
N ALA A 575 27.28 17.37 -17.45
CA ALA A 575 27.98 18.48 -18.09
C ALA A 575 27.13 19.77 -18.11
N ASN A 576 25.82 19.64 -18.28
CA ASN A 576 24.88 20.77 -18.26
C ASN A 576 24.56 21.16 -16.82
N LYS A 577 25.25 22.20 -16.32
CA LYS A 577 25.15 22.70 -14.94
C LYS A 577 23.85 23.47 -14.63
N ILE A 578 22.76 23.18 -15.33
CA ILE A 578 21.47 23.89 -15.15
C ILE A 578 20.65 23.17 -14.09
#